data_AF-A0A3N5JU38-F1
#
_entry.id   AF-A0A3N5JU38-F1
#
_cell.length_a   1.000
_cell.length_b   1.000
_cell.length_c   1.000
_cell.angle_alpha   90.00
_cell.angle_beta   90.00
_cell.angle_gamma   90.00
#
_symmetry.space_group_name_H-M   'P 1'
#
loop_
_entity.id
_entity.type
_entity.pdbx_description
1 polymer ?
#
loop_
_entity_poly.entity_id
_entity_poly.type
_entity_poly.pdbx_seq_one_letter_code
_entity_poly.pdbx_strand_id
1 'polypeptide(L)'
;MEQGQKTTVALKPGIQLQLLRYMLTGSSPSAIIDAMQAFELIPSYQFVWEKTLELGIRIKGDHFSQSDIFKRLKTSEQYKMEIGCAEPLQRCEANDCLFQNPDCLKNKLKEQIISLYRMISEYLGIEFKP
;
A
#
# COMPACT_ATOMS: atom_id res chain seq x y z
N MET A 1 26.12 21.33 -1.60
CA MET A 1 25.31 20.24 -1.05
C MET A 1 24.08 20.14 -1.91
N GLU A 2 24.09 19.19 -2.84
CA GLU A 2 23.09 19.02 -3.88
C GLU A 2 21.73 18.64 -3.27
N GLN A 3 20.70 19.39 -3.64
CA GLN A 3 19.31 19.09 -3.32
C GLN A 3 18.91 17.87 -4.14
N GLY A 4 18.82 16.70 -3.48
CA GLY A 4 18.30 15.47 -4.07
C GLY A 4 16.86 15.68 -4.54
N GLN A 5 16.70 15.78 -5.86
CA GLN A 5 15.43 15.94 -6.54
C GLN A 5 14.56 14.70 -6.25
N LYS A 6 13.57 14.82 -5.37
CA LYS A 6 12.54 13.78 -5.18
C LYS A 6 11.73 13.67 -6.46
N THR A 7 12.14 12.80 -7.38
CA THR A 7 11.31 12.38 -8.51
C THR A 7 10.12 11.61 -7.97
N THR A 8 9.00 12.31 -7.73
CA THR A 8 7.70 11.68 -7.53
C THR A 8 7.25 11.12 -8.86
N VAL A 9 7.57 9.86 -9.13
CA VAL A 9 7.04 9.13 -10.29
C VAL A 9 5.53 9.05 -10.12
N ALA A 10 4.80 9.84 -10.91
CA ALA A 10 3.33 9.83 -10.89
C ALA A 10 2.82 8.48 -11.43
N LEU A 11 1.84 7.91 -10.75
CA LEU A 11 1.22 6.66 -11.20
C LEU A 11 0.46 6.88 -12.51
N LYS A 12 0.68 6.01 -13.50
CA LYS A 12 0.00 6.11 -14.80
C LYS A 12 -1.53 6.03 -14.63
N PRO A 13 -2.33 6.86 -15.32
CA PRO A 13 -3.80 6.85 -15.18
C PRO A 13 -4.46 5.50 -15.43
N GLY A 14 -3.96 4.70 -16.38
CA GLY A 14 -4.47 3.36 -16.63
C GLY A 14 -4.32 2.42 -15.44
N ILE A 15 -3.22 2.52 -14.71
CA ILE A 15 -2.98 1.75 -13.48
C ILE A 15 -3.91 2.24 -12.35
N GLN A 16 -4.05 3.56 -12.19
CA GLN A 16 -5.00 4.14 -11.22
C GLN A 16 -6.42 3.63 -11.45
N LEU A 17 -6.89 3.65 -12.70
CA LEU A 17 -8.22 3.18 -13.07
C LEU A 17 -8.37 1.68 -12.80
N GLN A 18 -7.36 0.88 -13.10
CA GLN A 18 -7.40 -0.57 -12.85
C GLN A 18 -7.41 -0.89 -11.36
N LEU A 19 -6.61 -0.20 -10.55
CA LEU A 19 -6.63 -0.31 -9.09
C LEU A 19 -8.01 0.08 -8.54
N LEU A 20 -8.58 1.21 -8.97
CA LEU A 20 -9.93 1.63 -8.57
C LEU A 20 -10.99 0.59 -8.95
N ARG A 21 -10.93 0.05 -10.16
CA ARG A 21 -11.85 -1.00 -10.59
C ARG A 21 -11.79 -2.18 -9.62
N TYR A 22 -10.60 -2.67 -9.30
CA TYR A 22 -10.43 -3.79 -8.39
C TYR A 22 -10.93 -3.47 -6.98
N MET A 23 -10.70 -2.26 -6.45
CA MET A 23 -11.25 -1.83 -5.15
C MET A 23 -12.77 -1.91 -5.14
N LEU A 24 -13.42 -1.37 -6.18
CA LEU A 24 -14.88 -1.26 -6.26
C LEU A 24 -15.57 -2.59 -6.58
N THR A 25 -14.86 -3.55 -7.17
CA THR A 25 -15.38 -4.90 -7.46
C THR A 25 -14.96 -5.95 -6.43
N GLY A 26 -14.27 -5.55 -5.36
CA GLY A 26 -13.75 -6.45 -4.33
C GLY A 26 -12.70 -7.43 -4.86
N SER A 27 -12.05 -7.13 -5.98
CA SER A 27 -11.07 -8.02 -6.60
C SER A 27 -9.67 -7.75 -6.06
N SER A 28 -8.90 -8.82 -5.87
CA SER A 28 -7.50 -8.74 -5.45
C SER A 28 -6.62 -8.06 -6.51
N PRO A 29 -5.78 -7.08 -6.13
CA PRO A 29 -4.83 -6.45 -7.04
C PRO A 29 -3.53 -7.27 -7.17
N SER A 30 -3.46 -8.49 -6.64
CA SER A 30 -2.21 -9.26 -6.56
C SER A 30 -1.54 -9.44 -7.92
N ALA A 31 -2.29 -9.82 -8.96
CA ALA A 31 -1.73 -10.05 -10.29
C ALA A 31 -1.07 -8.80 -10.91
N ILE A 32 -1.67 -7.62 -10.72
CA ILE A 32 -1.08 -6.38 -11.25
C ILE A 32 0.11 -5.93 -10.41
N ILE A 33 0.06 -6.11 -9.09
CA ILE A 33 1.16 -5.80 -8.16
C ILE A 33 2.37 -6.70 -8.42
N ASP A 34 2.14 -7.98 -8.71
CA ASP A 34 3.21 -8.94 -9.00
C ASP A 34 3.96 -8.59 -10.30
N ALA A 35 3.29 -7.94 -11.25
CA ALA A 35 3.89 -7.45 -12.48
C ALA A 35 4.65 -6.11 -12.33
N MET A 36 4.42 -5.36 -11.23
CA MET A 36 5.04 -4.06 -11.00
C MET A 36 6.47 -4.17 -10.48
N GLN A 37 7.29 -3.16 -10.82
CA GLN A 37 8.59 -2.96 -10.20
C GLN A 37 8.46 -2.22 -8.86
N ALA A 38 9.45 -2.37 -7.97
CA ALA A 38 9.40 -1.79 -6.62
C ALA A 38 9.18 -0.26 -6.62
N PHE A 39 9.73 0.47 -7.60
CA PHE A 39 9.54 1.92 -7.72
C PHE A 39 8.11 2.32 -8.14
N GLU A 40 7.37 1.43 -8.81
CA GLU A 40 5.97 1.64 -9.20
C GLU A 40 5.01 1.36 -8.04
N LEU A 41 5.44 0.56 -7.06
CA LEU A 41 4.63 0.18 -5.92
C LEU A 41 4.50 1.28 -4.88
N ILE A 42 5.48 2.16 -4.74
CA ILE A 42 5.40 3.32 -3.83
C ILE A 42 4.24 4.25 -4.22
N PRO A 43 4.16 4.78 -5.46
CA PRO A 43 3.03 5.63 -5.86
C PRO A 43 1.71 4.84 -5.94
N SER A 44 1.75 3.53 -6.20
CA SER A 44 0.56 2.68 -6.12
C SER A 44 0.03 2.58 -4.69
N TYR A 45 0.90 2.32 -3.71
CA TYR A 45 0.54 2.28 -2.29
C TYR A 45 -0.05 3.62 -1.83
N GLN A 46 0.59 4.74 -2.18
CA GLN A 46 0.08 6.07 -1.83
C GLN A 46 -1.32 6.30 -2.41
N PHE A 47 -1.54 5.95 -3.68
CA PHE A 47 -2.84 6.06 -4.31
C PHE A 47 -3.90 5.20 -3.60
N VAL A 48 -3.59 3.94 -3.30
CA VAL A 48 -4.50 3.04 -2.57
C VAL A 48 -4.82 3.61 -1.19
N TRP A 49 -3.81 4.09 -0.46
CA TRP A 49 -3.97 4.72 0.85
C TRP A 49 -4.92 5.92 0.80
N GLU A 50 -4.69 6.86 -0.12
CA GLU A 50 -5.55 8.03 -0.30
C GLU A 50 -7.01 7.63 -0.58
N LYS A 51 -7.23 6.60 -1.40
CA LYS A 51 -8.58 6.09 -1.69
C LYS A 51 -9.21 5.33 -0.53
N THR A 52 -8.43 4.61 0.29
CA THR A 52 -8.92 4.03 1.54
C THR A 52 -9.41 5.12 2.49
N LEU A 53 -8.65 6.22 2.63
CA LEU A 53 -9.05 7.37 3.45
C LEU A 53 -10.33 8.02 2.91
N GLU A 54 -10.36 8.34 1.61
CA GLU A 54 -11.49 9.00 0.96
C GLU A 54 -12.79 8.19 1.09
N LEU A 55 -12.73 6.89 0.81
CA LEU A 55 -13.88 5.99 0.94
C LEU A 55 -14.29 5.80 2.40
N GLY A 56 -13.31 5.62 3.30
CA GLY A 56 -13.57 5.47 4.73
C GLY A 56 -14.30 6.68 5.31
N ILE A 57 -13.84 7.90 5.01
CA ILE A 57 -14.47 9.15 5.43
C ILE A 57 -15.88 9.26 4.86
N ARG A 58 -16.07 8.99 3.56
CA ARG A 58 -17.39 9.11 2.91
C ARG A 58 -18.42 8.12 3.44
N ILE A 59 -18.01 6.91 3.77
CA ILE A 59 -18.91 5.82 4.16
C ILE A 59 -19.20 5.86 5.66
N LYS A 60 -18.17 6.05 6.49
CA LYS A 60 -18.30 6.00 7.95
C LYS A 60 -18.54 7.36 8.61
N GLY A 61 -18.29 8.46 7.89
CA GLY A 61 -18.42 9.82 8.44
C GLY A 61 -17.61 10.00 9.72
N ASP A 62 -18.26 10.48 10.77
CA ASP A 62 -17.65 10.75 12.09
C ASP A 62 -17.14 9.49 12.80
N HIS A 63 -17.56 8.29 12.37
CA HIS A 63 -17.04 7.03 12.90
C HIS A 63 -15.74 6.57 12.23
N PHE A 64 -15.25 7.31 11.22
CA PHE A 64 -13.97 7.01 10.59
C PHE A 64 -12.79 7.44 11.47
N SER A 65 -11.84 6.53 11.69
CA SER A 65 -10.55 6.86 12.30
C SER A 65 -9.41 6.26 11.49
N GLN A 66 -8.40 7.09 11.18
CA GLN A 66 -7.15 6.61 10.57
C GLN A 66 -6.44 5.60 11.48
N SER A 67 -6.59 5.71 12.81
CA SER A 67 -5.99 4.77 13.75
C SER A 67 -6.51 3.34 13.55
N ASP A 68 -7.73 3.16 13.05
CA ASP A 68 -8.27 1.83 12.77
C ASP A 68 -7.66 1.19 11.54
N ILE A 69 -7.18 1.99 10.58
CA ILE A 69 -6.38 1.50 9.46
C ILE A 69 -5.02 1.05 9.98
N PHE A 70 -4.34 1.89 10.77
CA PHE A 70 -3.00 1.57 11.30
C PHE A 70 -2.99 0.31 12.16
N LYS A 71 -4.03 0.05 12.98
CA LYS A 71 -4.15 -1.18 13.77
C LYS A 71 -4.21 -2.46 12.93
N ARG A 72 -4.62 -2.35 11.67
CA ARG A 72 -4.79 -3.47 10.74
C ARG A 72 -3.62 -3.62 9.77
N LEU A 73 -2.69 -2.67 9.76
CA LEU A 73 -1.45 -2.76 8.99
C LEU A 73 -0.32 -3.22 9.90
N LYS A 74 0.53 -4.12 9.37
CA LYS A 74 1.77 -4.48 10.06
C LYS A 74 2.70 -3.28 10.10
N THR A 75 3.30 -3.01 11.26
CA THR A 75 4.38 -2.03 11.37
C THR A 75 5.66 -2.54 10.71
N SER A 76 6.63 -1.66 10.47
CA SER A 76 7.95 -2.07 9.95
C SER A 76 8.63 -3.08 10.87
N GLU A 77 8.51 -2.90 12.18
CA GLU A 77 9.05 -3.80 13.22
C GLU A 77 8.42 -5.19 13.14
N GLN A 78 7.08 -5.24 13.09
CA GLN A 78 6.33 -6.50 13.01
C GLN A 78 6.70 -7.27 11.75
N TYR A 79 6.72 -6.59 10.60
CA TYR A 79 7.09 -7.21 9.33
C TYR A 79 8.54 -7.71 9.35
N LYS A 80 9.48 -6.91 9.86
CA LYS A 80 10.90 -7.28 9.97
C LYS A 80 11.10 -8.55 10.81
N MET A 81 10.38 -8.65 11.94
CA MET A 81 10.43 -9.82 12.82
C MET A 81 9.91 -11.08 12.12
N GLU A 82 8.83 -10.96 11.34
CA GLU A 82 8.22 -12.06 10.61
C GLU A 82 9.13 -12.63 9.50
N ILE A 83 9.80 -11.77 8.75
CA ILE A 83 10.70 -12.19 7.66
C ILE A 83 12.13 -12.50 8.12
N GLY A 84 12.44 -12.33 9.42
CA GLY A 84 13.78 -12.59 9.97
C GLY A 84 14.87 -11.63 9.49
N CYS A 85 14.52 -10.38 9.19
CA CYS A 85 15.50 -9.40 8.69
C CYS A 85 16.37 -8.85 9.84
N ALA A 86 17.69 -8.75 9.63
CA ALA A 86 18.65 -8.28 10.64
C ALA A 86 18.95 -6.77 10.56
N GLU A 87 18.58 -6.10 9.46
CA GLU A 87 18.92 -4.69 9.19
C GLU A 87 18.28 -3.71 10.19
N PRO A 88 18.97 -2.66 10.66
CA PRO A 88 18.39 -1.65 11.55
C PRO A 88 17.05 -1.08 11.03
N LEU A 89 16.12 -0.76 11.93
CA LEU A 89 14.78 -0.26 11.56
C LEU A 89 14.84 1.03 10.71
N GLN A 90 15.87 1.85 10.92
CA GLN A 90 16.12 3.06 10.14
C GLN A 90 16.34 2.76 8.64
N ARG A 91 16.81 1.55 8.29
CA ARG A 91 16.96 1.11 6.89
C ARG A 91 15.65 0.57 6.30
N CYS A 92 14.58 0.45 7.10
CA CYS A 92 13.24 0.09 6.63
C CYS A 92 12.42 1.32 6.19
N GLU A 93 13.08 2.42 5.84
CA GLU A 93 12.46 3.54 5.12
C GLU A 93 12.34 3.21 3.63
N ALA A 94 11.20 3.56 3.01
CA ALA A 94 10.86 3.11 1.67
C ALA A 94 11.89 3.51 0.60
N ASN A 95 12.50 4.69 0.72
CA ASN A 95 13.49 5.18 -0.23
C ASN A 95 14.81 4.41 -0.12
N ASP A 96 15.28 4.12 1.09
CA ASP A 96 16.53 3.37 1.31
C ASP A 96 16.35 1.89 0.98
N CYS A 97 15.22 1.32 1.39
CA CYS A 97 14.87 -0.07 1.14
C CYS A 97 14.67 -0.35 -0.36
N LEU A 98 14.17 0.62 -1.13
CA LEU A 98 14.00 0.49 -2.59
C LEU A 98 15.31 0.14 -3.30
N PHE A 99 16.42 0.77 -2.91
CA PHE A 99 17.72 0.56 -3.55
C PHE A 99 18.47 -0.65 -2.99
N GLN A 100 18.30 -0.96 -1.70
CA GLN A 100 19.06 -2.02 -1.03
C GLN A 100 18.35 -3.38 -1.06
N ASN A 101 17.02 -3.40 -0.96
CA ASN A 101 16.20 -4.60 -0.81
C ASN A 101 14.84 -4.48 -1.54
N PRO A 102 14.83 -4.31 -2.88
CA PRO A 102 13.62 -4.04 -3.65
C PRO A 102 12.54 -5.13 -3.53
N ASP A 103 12.93 -6.40 -3.43
CA ASP A 103 11.97 -7.51 -3.28
C ASP A 103 11.29 -7.51 -1.91
N CYS A 104 12.04 -7.18 -0.85
CA CYS A 104 11.50 -7.04 0.50
C CYS A 104 10.48 -5.90 0.56
N LEU A 105 10.81 -4.74 -0.04
CA LEU A 105 9.90 -3.61 -0.16
C LEU A 105 8.64 -4.00 -0.95
N LYS A 106 8.80 -4.70 -2.08
CA LYS A 106 7.68 -5.16 -2.92
C LYS A 106 6.73 -6.06 -2.15
N ASN A 107 7.25 -7.04 -1.41
CA ASN A 107 6.42 -7.94 -0.60
C ASN A 107 5.69 -7.18 0.52
N LYS A 108 6.38 -6.28 1.23
CA LYS A 108 5.76 -5.44 2.27
C LYS A 108 4.64 -4.59 1.72
N LEU A 109 4.89 -3.87 0.61
CA LEU A 109 3.88 -3.00 0.00
C LEU A 109 2.72 -3.81 -0.58
N LYS A 110 2.96 -5.00 -1.15
CA LYS A 110 1.90 -5.90 -1.60
C LYS A 110 0.97 -6.30 -0.45
N GLU A 111 1.53 -6.74 0.68
CA GLU A 111 0.73 -7.11 1.87
C GLU A 111 -0.11 -5.94 2.38
N GLN A 112 0.50 -4.75 2.46
CA GLN A 112 -0.21 -3.55 2.91
C GLN A 112 -1.32 -3.14 1.94
N ILE A 113 -1.06 -3.15 0.63
CA ILE A 113 -2.08 -2.86 -0.40
C ILE A 113 -3.24 -3.86 -0.31
N ILE A 114 -2.96 -5.16 -0.20
CA ILE A 114 -4.01 -6.19 -0.06
C ILE A 114 -4.84 -5.95 1.20
N SER A 115 -4.20 -5.57 2.31
CA SER A 115 -4.89 -5.25 3.56
C SER A 115 -5.81 -4.03 3.40
N LEU A 116 -5.37 -2.99 2.70
CA LEU A 116 -6.20 -1.82 2.39
C LEU A 116 -7.39 -2.18 1.50
N TYR A 117 -7.24 -3.08 0.53
CA TYR A 117 -8.34 -3.55 -0.31
C TYR A 117 -9.39 -4.33 0.49
N ARG A 118 -8.97 -5.15 1.45
CA ARG A 118 -9.88 -5.84 2.38
C ARG A 118 -10.69 -4.82 3.19
N MET A 119 -10.03 -3.80 3.73
CA MET A 119 -10.71 -2.72 4.46
C MET A 119 -11.71 -1.96 3.59
N ILE A 120 -11.35 -1.63 2.35
CA ILE A 120 -12.27 -0.98 1.41
C ILE A 120 -13.48 -1.88 1.12
N SER A 121 -13.26 -3.18 0.93
CA SER A 121 -14.35 -4.13 0.69
C SER A 121 -15.32 -4.20 1.88
N GLU A 122 -14.80 -4.17 3.11
CA GLU A 122 -15.62 -4.04 4.33
C GLU A 122 -16.40 -2.72 4.36
N TYR A 123 -15.80 -1.60 3.98
CA TYR A 123 -16.50 -0.31 3.95
C TYR A 123 -17.65 -0.35 2.95
N LEU A 124 -17.42 -0.91 1.76
CA LEU A 124 -18.40 -1.00 0.68
C LEU A 124 -19.45 -2.10 0.90
N GLY A 125 -19.27 -2.98 1.88
CA GLY A 125 -20.16 -4.12 2.11
C GLY A 125 -20.11 -5.16 0.98
N ILE A 126 -18.94 -5.33 0.34
CA ILE A 126 -18.74 -6.28 -0.76
C ILE A 126 -17.77 -7.40 -0.36
N GLU A 127 -17.88 -8.54 -1.05
CA GLU A 127 -16.97 -9.68 -0.85
C GLU A 127 -15.58 -9.38 -1.45
N PHE A 128 -14.53 -9.58 -0.64
CA PHE A 128 -13.15 -9.55 -1.14
C PHE A 128 -12.75 -10.92 -1.72
N LYS A 129 -12.37 -10.92 -2.99
CA LYS A 129 -11.96 -12.09 -3.78
C LYS A 129 -10.44 -12.09 -3.90
N PRO A 130 -9.72 -12.92 -3.12
CA PRO A 130 -8.26 -12.92 -3.01
C PRO A 130 -7.53 -13.35 -4.28
#